data_AF-A0AAD1V6V3-F1
#
_entry.id   AF-A0AAD1V6V3-F1
#
_cell.length_a   1.000
_cell.length_b   1.000
_cell.length_c   1.000
_cell.angle_alpha   90.00
_cell.angle_beta   90.00
_cell.angle_gamma   90.00
#
_symmetry.space_group_name_H-M   'P 1'
#
loop_
_entity.id
_entity.type
_entity.pdbx_description
1 polymer ?
#
loop_
_entity_poly.entity_id
_entity_poly.type
_entity_poly.pdbx_seq_one_letter_code
_entity_poly.pdbx_strand_id
1 'polypeptide(L)'
;MMILPSRYHSSNQPQSQADPLSLLPSLLILEDPTAFLTKYVEALQLMREIQQKQAEADKLMREIQQKQAEADKLAQDEIEAKKCNRLINIILNHAKSKGIKVRYLKGESYNDLCDYINKSWPELSDLI
;
A
#
# COMPACT_ATOMS: atom_id res chain seq x y z
N MET A 1 2.02 23.12 -4.77
CA MET A 1 1.82 21.79 -5.36
C MET A 1 2.93 21.55 -6.37
N MET A 2 3.92 20.72 -6.03
CA MET A 2 4.92 20.27 -6.98
C MET A 2 4.77 18.76 -7.15
N ILE A 3 4.29 18.36 -8.31
CA ILE A 3 4.19 16.96 -8.74
C ILE A 3 5.58 16.56 -9.22
N LEU A 4 6.28 15.73 -8.47
CA LEU A 4 7.49 15.07 -8.95
C LEU A 4 7.09 13.90 -9.85
N PRO A 5 7.58 13.82 -11.11
CA PRO A 5 7.36 12.64 -11.92
C PRO A 5 8.23 11.50 -11.38
N SER A 6 7.58 10.55 -10.72
CA SER A 6 8.17 9.26 -10.37
C SER A 6 8.47 8.50 -11.67
N ARG A 7 9.69 8.64 -12.17
CA ARG A 7 10.23 7.74 -13.21
C ARG A 7 10.48 6.39 -12.56
N TYR A 8 9.48 5.53 -12.60
CA TYR A 8 9.71 4.09 -12.56
C TYR A 8 10.54 3.72 -13.79
N HIS A 9 11.86 3.70 -13.66
CA HIS A 9 12.72 2.92 -14.54
C HIS A 9 12.59 1.47 -14.10
N SER A 10 11.55 0.80 -14.59
CA SER A 10 11.59 -0.65 -14.77
C SER A 10 12.61 -0.92 -15.89
N SER A 11 13.89 -0.93 -15.52
CA SER A 11 14.94 -1.42 -16.41
C SER A 11 15.03 -2.93 -16.21
N ASN A 12 14.10 -3.66 -16.83
CA ASN A 12 14.34 -5.05 -17.22
C ASN A 12 15.29 -5.08 -18.43
N GLN A 13 16.40 -4.33 -18.40
CA GLN A 13 17.50 -4.64 -19.29
C GLN A 13 18.14 -5.94 -18.79
N PRO A 14 18.35 -6.94 -19.67
CA PRO A 14 19.35 -7.94 -19.36
C PRO A 14 20.64 -7.15 -19.12
N GLN A 15 21.12 -7.12 -17.88
CA GLN A 15 22.48 -6.68 -17.63
C GLN A 15 23.33 -7.54 -18.54
N SER A 16 23.92 -6.92 -19.57
CA SER A 16 24.79 -7.59 -20.51
C SER A 16 25.91 -8.19 -19.67
N GLN A 17 25.77 -9.48 -19.40
CA GLN A 17 26.74 -10.25 -18.62
C GLN A 17 27.95 -10.24 -19.54
N ALA A 18 28.94 -9.39 -19.24
CA ALA A 18 30.15 -9.29 -20.04
C ALA A 18 30.69 -10.71 -20.20
N ASP A 19 30.79 -11.19 -21.45
CA ASP A 19 31.23 -12.54 -21.71
C ASP A 19 32.63 -12.69 -21.09
N PRO A 20 32.83 -13.53 -20.06
CA PRO A 20 34.12 -13.67 -19.40
C PRO A 20 35.22 -14.09 -20.40
N LEU A 21 34.84 -14.70 -21.53
CA LEU A 21 35.77 -15.07 -22.60
C LEU A 21 36.26 -13.87 -23.41
N SER A 22 35.53 -12.75 -23.41
CA SER A 22 35.97 -11.49 -24.05
C SER A 22 37.16 -10.84 -23.35
N LEU A 23 37.47 -11.25 -22.11
CA LEU A 23 38.62 -10.77 -21.35
C LEU A 23 39.90 -11.59 -21.61
N LEU A 24 39.81 -12.74 -22.29
CA LEU A 24 40.94 -13.64 -22.53
C LEU A 24 42.15 -12.98 -23.22
N PRO A 25 41.98 -12.14 -24.26
CA PRO A 25 43.12 -11.46 -24.88
C PRO A 25 43.85 -10.51 -23.91
N SER A 26 43.11 -9.86 -23.01
CA SER A 26 43.65 -8.92 -22.02
C SER A 26 44.34 -9.63 -20.86
N LEU A 27 43.91 -10.86 -20.51
CA LEU A 27 44.53 -11.69 -19.47
C LEU A 27 45.96 -12.11 -19.82
N LEU A 28 46.31 -12.21 -21.11
CA LEU A 28 47.66 -12.57 -21.55
C LEU A 28 48.71 -11.46 -21.35
N ILE A 29 48.27 -10.23 -21.10
CA ILE A 29 49.12 -9.03 -20.94
C ILE A 29 49.25 -8.65 -19.46
N LEU A 30 48.45 -9.27 -18.57
CA LEU A 30 48.45 -9.01 -17.13
C LEU A 30 49.64 -9.71 -16.45
N GLU A 31 50.29 -8.99 -15.54
CA GLU A 31 51.43 -9.48 -14.75
C GLU A 31 51.03 -10.64 -13.80
N ASP A 32 49.78 -10.62 -13.31
CA ASP A 32 49.16 -11.71 -12.55
C ASP A 32 47.68 -11.90 -12.93
N PRO A 33 47.39 -12.71 -13.96
CA PRO A 33 46.02 -12.98 -14.40
C PRO A 33 45.20 -13.76 -13.37
N THR A 34 45.85 -14.51 -12.46
CA THR A 34 45.15 -15.31 -11.45
C THR A 34 44.54 -14.42 -10.38
N ALA A 35 45.31 -13.46 -9.85
CA ALA A 35 44.80 -12.49 -8.87
C ALA A 35 43.65 -11.63 -9.45
N PHE A 36 43.72 -11.29 -10.74
CA PHE A 36 42.64 -10.57 -11.42
C PHE A 36 41.37 -11.42 -11.49
N LEU A 37 41.46 -12.68 -11.94
CA LEU A 37 40.31 -13.58 -12.05
C LEU A 37 39.64 -13.83 -10.70
N THR A 38 40.42 -14.00 -9.63
CA THR A 38 39.88 -14.16 -8.27
C THR A 38 39.05 -12.95 -7.86
N LYS A 39 39.60 -11.73 -8.00
CA LYS A 39 38.86 -10.48 -7.69
C LYS A 39 37.63 -10.29 -8.58
N TYR A 40 37.71 -10.69 -9.85
CA TYR A 40 36.58 -10.62 -10.76
C TYR A 40 35.43 -11.55 -10.33
N VAL A 41 35.76 -12.79 -9.94
CA VAL A 41 34.78 -13.75 -9.41
C VAL A 41 34.16 -13.25 -8.10
N GLU A 42 34.97 -12.73 -7.18
CA GLU A 42 34.49 -12.11 -5.92
C GLU A 42 33.55 -10.93 -6.20
N ALA A 43 33.89 -10.06 -7.15
CA ALA A 43 33.04 -8.94 -7.55
C ALA A 43 31.69 -9.42 -8.12
N LEU A 44 31.69 -10.47 -8.95
CA LEU A 44 30.45 -11.08 -9.46
C LEU A 44 29.59 -11.70 -8.36
N GLN A 45 30.20 -12.34 -7.36
CA GLN A 45 29.48 -12.86 -6.19
C GLN A 45 28.84 -11.74 -5.39
N LEU A 46 29.60 -10.67 -5.08
CA LEU A 46 29.09 -9.50 -4.38
C LEU A 46 27.95 -8.82 -5.15
N MET A 47 28.08 -8.67 -6.48
CA MET A 47 27.01 -8.12 -7.30
C MET A 47 25.73 -8.95 -7.22
N ARG A 48 25.84 -10.29 -7.23
CA ARG A 48 24.70 -11.18 -7.07
C ARG A 48 24.03 -11.03 -5.71
N GLU A 49 24.82 -10.95 -4.63
CA GLU A 49 24.28 -10.75 -3.28
C GLU A 49 23.57 -9.40 -3.14
N ILE A 50 24.14 -8.34 -3.70
CA ILE A 50 23.51 -7.01 -3.72
C ILE A 50 22.18 -7.06 -4.46
N GLN A 51 22.11 -7.74 -5.61
CA GLN A 51 20.86 -7.89 -6.36
C GLN A 51 19.79 -8.65 -5.58
N GLN A 52 20.17 -9.72 -4.89
CA GLN A 52 19.25 -10.47 -4.03
C GLN A 52 18.72 -9.60 -2.90
N LYS A 53 19.61 -8.91 -2.17
CA LYS A 53 19.21 -7.98 -1.10
C LYS A 53 18.30 -6.87 -1.59
N GLN A 54 18.57 -6.32 -2.78
CA GLN A 54 17.72 -5.29 -3.37
C GLN A 54 16.32 -5.84 -3.71
N ALA A 55 16.25 -7.04 -4.30
CA ALA A 55 14.97 -7.68 -4.62
C ALA A 55 14.15 -8.00 -3.36
N GLU A 56 14.82 -8.44 -2.29
CA GLU A 56 14.18 -8.68 -0.98
C GLU A 56 13.70 -7.38 -0.34
N ALA A 57 14.50 -6.32 -0.38
CA ALA A 57 14.12 -4.99 0.12
C ALA A 57 12.91 -4.43 -0.63
N ASP A 58 12.90 -4.55 -1.96
CA ASP A 58 11.77 -4.10 -2.79
C ASP A 58 10.49 -4.89 -2.47
N LYS A 59 10.61 -6.20 -2.23
CA LYS A 59 9.47 -7.03 -1.81
C LYS A 59 8.92 -6.58 -0.46
N LEU A 60 9.80 -6.38 0.54
CA LEU A 60 9.41 -5.93 1.87
C LEU A 60 8.74 -4.54 1.85
N MET A 61 9.26 -3.61 1.04
CA MET A 61 8.63 -2.29 0.89
C MET A 61 7.20 -2.38 0.35
N ARG A 62 6.94 -3.26 -0.62
CA ARG A 62 5.58 -3.48 -1.14
C ARG A 62 4.66 -4.08 -0.08
N GLU A 63 5.13 -5.06 0.68
CA GLU A 63 4.35 -5.65 1.78
C GLU A 63 4.01 -4.63 2.86
N ILE A 64 4.94 -3.75 3.22
CA ILE A 64 4.69 -2.66 4.17
C ILE A 64 3.64 -1.69 3.62
N GLN A 65 3.76 -1.28 2.36
CA GLN A 65 2.79 -0.39 1.71
C GLN A 65 1.39 -1.00 1.68
N GLN A 66 1.27 -2.29 1.37
CA GLN A 66 -0.01 -2.98 1.38
C GLN A 66 -0.62 -3.02 2.79
N LYS A 67 0.18 -3.40 3.80
CA LYS A 67 -0.29 -3.43 5.20
C LYS A 67 -0.73 -2.05 5.69
N GLN A 68 -0.02 -1.00 5.30
CA GLN A 68 -0.41 0.37 5.66
C GLN A 68 -1.74 0.75 5.00
N ALA A 69 -1.92 0.47 3.71
CA ALA A 69 -3.17 0.75 3.02
C ALA A 69 -4.37 -0.02 3.60
N GLU A 70 -4.18 -1.29 3.99
CA GLU A 70 -5.20 -2.10 4.67
C GLU A 70 -5.54 -1.52 6.06
N ALA A 71 -4.53 -1.08 6.82
CA ALA A 71 -4.73 -0.45 8.13
C ALA A 71 -5.49 0.89 8.02
N ASP A 72 -5.12 1.73 7.05
CA ASP A 72 -5.77 3.02 6.80
C ASP A 72 -7.23 2.82 6.39
N LYS A 73 -7.51 1.83 5.54
CA LYS A 73 -8.88 1.46 5.17
C LYS A 73 -9.68 1.00 6.39
N LEU A 74 -9.12 0.10 7.21
CA LEU A 74 -9.81 -0.38 8.41
C LEU A 74 -10.13 0.76 9.38
N ALA A 75 -9.19 1.69 9.60
CA ALA A 75 -9.41 2.85 10.44
C ALA A 75 -10.53 3.75 9.90
N GLN A 76 -10.58 3.95 8.58
CA GLN A 76 -11.64 4.72 7.94
C GLN A 76 -13.00 4.02 8.07
N ASP A 77 -13.06 2.71 7.84
CA ASP A 77 -14.27 1.89 8.00
C ASP A 77 -14.78 1.94 9.46
N GLU A 78 -13.88 1.95 10.45
CA GLU A 78 -14.25 2.09 11.87
C GLU A 78 -14.83 3.47 12.19
N ILE A 79 -14.24 4.54 11.64
CA ILE A 79 -14.76 5.91 11.81
C ILE A 79 -16.17 6.02 11.20
N GLU A 80 -16.37 5.48 10.01
CA GLU A 80 -17.67 5.48 9.35
C GLU A 80 -18.70 4.67 10.14
N ALA A 81 -18.34 3.47 10.60
CA ALA A 81 -19.19 2.66 11.46
C ALA A 81 -19.58 3.38 12.76
N LYS A 82 -18.65 4.12 13.39
CA LYS A 82 -18.96 4.94 14.58
C LYS A 82 -19.97 6.04 14.28
N LYS A 83 -19.83 6.72 13.13
CA LYS A 83 -20.79 7.74 12.69
C LYS A 83 -22.18 7.13 12.45
N CYS A 84 -22.27 6.02 11.71
CA CYS A 84 -23.53 5.33 11.47
C CYS A 84 -24.18 4.87 12.79
N ASN A 85 -23.41 4.25 13.68
CA ASN A 85 -23.92 3.79 14.98
C ASN A 85 -24.45 4.94 15.83
N ARG A 86 -23.80 6.12 15.79
CA ARG A 86 -24.30 7.32 16.46
C ARG A 86 -25.67 7.74 15.91
N LEU A 87 -25.82 7.78 14.59
CA LEU A 87 -27.11 8.15 13.97
C LEU A 87 -28.21 7.13 14.25
N ILE A 88 -27.90 5.84 14.15
CA ILE A 88 -28.83 4.76 14.50
C ILE A 88 -29.31 4.93 15.95
N ASN A 89 -28.42 5.25 16.89
CA ASN A 89 -28.82 5.49 18.28
C ASN A 89 -29.74 6.71 18.44
N ILE A 90 -29.47 7.82 17.74
CA ILE A 90 -30.34 9.00 17.75
C ILE A 90 -31.73 8.62 17.25
N ILE A 91 -31.81 7.94 16.11
CA ILE A 91 -33.05 7.46 15.49
C ILE A 91 -33.83 6.55 16.45
N LEU A 92 -33.18 5.52 17.01
CA LEU A 92 -33.83 4.55 17.87
C LEU A 92 -34.36 5.19 19.16
N ASN A 93 -33.59 6.10 19.76
CA ASN A 93 -34.00 6.82 20.97
C ASN A 93 -35.20 7.74 20.68
N HIS A 94 -35.16 8.49 19.57
CA HIS A 94 -36.27 9.37 19.19
C HIS A 94 -37.54 8.56 18.94
N ALA A 95 -37.46 7.53 18.12
CA ALA A 95 -38.60 6.68 17.81
C ALA A 95 -39.19 6.00 19.06
N LYS A 96 -38.33 5.53 19.97
CA LYS A 96 -38.76 5.00 21.27
C LYS A 96 -39.50 6.05 22.10
N SER A 97 -39.03 7.30 22.12
CA SER A 97 -39.71 8.39 22.84
C SER A 97 -41.08 8.73 22.25
N LYS A 98 -41.26 8.51 20.94
CA LYS A 98 -42.51 8.72 20.20
C LYS A 98 -43.41 7.48 20.16
N GLY A 99 -42.97 6.34 20.69
CA GLY A 99 -43.70 5.06 20.57
C GLY A 99 -43.78 4.52 19.13
N ILE A 100 -42.88 4.95 18.25
CA ILE A 100 -42.85 4.55 16.84
C ILE A 100 -41.90 3.36 16.67
N LYS A 101 -42.33 2.36 15.89
CA LYS A 101 -41.46 1.26 15.48
C LYS A 101 -40.61 1.68 14.28
N VAL A 102 -39.29 1.53 14.38
CA VAL A 102 -38.35 1.83 13.28
C VAL A 102 -38.11 0.58 12.43
N ARG A 103 -37.81 0.79 11.15
CA ARG A 103 -37.29 -0.26 10.26
C ARG A 103 -35.90 -0.75 10.71
N TYR A 104 -35.40 -1.80 10.06
CA TYR A 104 -34.02 -2.25 10.27
C TYR A 104 -33.03 -1.25 9.66
N LEU A 105 -32.03 -0.81 10.44
CA LEU A 105 -31.08 0.25 10.05
C LEU A 105 -29.61 -0.18 10.03
N LYS A 106 -29.29 -1.41 10.47
CA LYS A 106 -27.89 -1.88 10.46
C LYS A 106 -27.45 -2.14 9.02
N GLY A 107 -26.26 -1.68 8.67
CA GLY A 107 -25.69 -1.83 7.33
C GLY A 107 -26.04 -0.70 6.35
N GLU A 108 -26.87 0.27 6.76
CA GLU A 108 -27.13 1.49 6.00
C GLU A 108 -25.90 2.42 6.05
N SER A 109 -25.62 3.14 4.96
CA SER A 109 -24.54 4.12 4.93
C SER A 109 -24.88 5.36 5.77
N TYR A 110 -23.86 6.16 6.12
CA TYR A 110 -24.09 7.40 6.85
C TYR A 110 -25.06 8.33 6.11
N ASN A 111 -24.89 8.46 4.79
CA ASN A 111 -25.74 9.31 3.95
C ASN A 111 -27.19 8.79 3.90
N ASP A 112 -27.39 7.48 3.79
CA ASP A 112 -28.74 6.89 3.79
C ASP A 112 -29.46 7.15 5.13
N LEU A 113 -28.72 7.11 6.24
CA LEU A 113 -29.24 7.43 7.57
C LEU A 113 -29.58 8.92 7.70
N CYS A 114 -28.73 9.82 7.21
CA CYS A 114 -29.01 11.26 7.15
C CYS A 114 -30.27 11.55 6.33
N ASP A 115 -30.39 10.96 5.14
CA ASP A 115 -31.55 11.09 4.27
C ASP A 115 -32.82 10.57 4.94
N TYR A 116 -32.72 9.46 5.65
CA TYR A 116 -33.83 8.89 6.40
C TYR A 116 -34.29 9.83 7.53
N ILE A 117 -33.35 10.41 8.28
CA ILE A 117 -33.63 11.41 9.31
C ILE A 117 -34.33 12.63 8.69
N ASN A 118 -33.74 13.22 7.65
CA ASN A 118 -34.29 14.43 7.01
C ASN A 118 -35.71 14.21 6.46
N LYS A 119 -36.02 13.00 5.96
CA LYS A 119 -37.34 12.65 5.43
C LYS A 119 -38.36 12.33 6.53
N SER A 120 -37.94 11.63 7.58
CA SER A 120 -38.85 11.05 8.57
C SER A 120 -39.02 11.92 9.81
N TRP A 121 -37.95 12.62 10.20
CA TRP A 121 -37.87 13.47 11.39
C TRP A 121 -37.00 14.71 11.10
N PRO A 122 -37.49 15.64 10.26
CA PRO A 122 -36.76 16.85 9.91
C PRO A 122 -36.40 17.70 11.15
N GLU A 123 -37.10 17.53 12.28
CA GLU A 123 -36.74 18.16 13.55
C GLU A 123 -35.39 17.69 14.13
N LEU A 124 -34.85 16.58 13.66
CA LEU A 124 -33.54 16.06 14.07
C LEU A 124 -32.40 16.49 13.14
N SER A 125 -32.70 17.28 12.10
CA SER A 125 -31.70 17.69 11.09
C SER A 125 -30.55 18.52 11.66
N ASP A 126 -30.76 19.19 12.79
CA ASP A 126 -29.72 19.99 13.46
C ASP A 126 -28.72 19.13 14.27
N LEU A 127 -29.01 17.84 14.46
CA LEU A 127 -28.22 16.91 15.26
C LEU A 127 -27.26 16.03 14.43
N ILE A 128 -27.37 16.08 13.09
CA ILE A 128 -26.63 15.23 12.15
C ILE A 128 -25.33 15.85 11.67
#